data_AF-A0A060CJB7-F1
#
_entry.id   AF-A0A060CJB7-F1
#
_cell.length_a   1.000
_cell.length_b   1.000
_cell.length_c   1.000
_cell.angle_alpha   90.00
_cell.angle_beta   90.00
_cell.angle_gamma   90.00
#
_symmetry.space_group_name_H-M   'P 1'
#
loop_
_entity.id
_entity.type
_entity.pdbx_description
1 polymer ?
#
loop_
_entity_poly.entity_id
_entity_poly.type
_entity_poly.pdbx_seq_one_letter_code
_entity_poly.pdbx_strand_id
1 'polypeptide(L)'
;DQCAAWGVETFEHDWLVEVFFGVRALRQEPGRARAWQEGIDRAARERGITLQWCMGTPADFAQTVTLSQVTSVRTCGDHGYIATPGQLWAWFCTTNALARSLGLMPFKDVFRADPEVAGDNGEPEALLSALSTGPVGLGDRVGRMEPALALRTCRADGVLIKPHTPIA
;
A
#
# COMPACT_ATOMS: atom_id res chain seq x y z
N ASP A 1 19.89 9.53 3.51
CA ASP A 1 20.76 8.89 4.52
C ASP A 1 20.06 8.67 5.87
N GLN A 2 19.11 9.53 6.27
CA GLN A 2 18.33 9.34 7.50
C GLN A 2 17.50 8.04 7.52
N CYS A 3 16.80 7.68 6.44
CA CYS A 3 16.01 6.44 6.40
C CYS A 3 16.85 5.19 6.73
N ALA A 4 18.06 5.12 6.15
CA ALA A 4 18.99 4.02 6.43
C ALA A 4 19.48 4.05 7.88
N ALA A 5 19.80 5.24 8.41
CA ALA A 5 20.21 5.40 9.81
C ALA A 5 19.11 5.00 10.80
N TRP A 6 17.84 5.11 10.42
CA TRP A 6 16.69 4.70 11.23
C TRP A 6 16.27 3.24 11.04
N GLY A 7 16.94 2.49 10.15
CA GLY A 7 16.59 1.10 9.87
C GLY A 7 15.28 0.93 9.10
N VAL A 8 14.91 1.90 8.26
CA VAL A 8 13.73 1.79 7.38
C VAL A 8 13.95 0.66 6.38
N GLU A 9 13.04 -0.32 6.34
CA GLU A 9 13.06 -1.41 5.36
C GLU A 9 12.21 -1.10 4.13
N THR A 10 11.12 -0.36 4.31
CA THR A 10 10.18 0.03 3.25
C THR A 10 9.82 1.50 3.39
N PHE A 11 9.86 2.24 2.28
CA PHE A 11 9.42 3.63 2.24
C PHE A 11 8.11 3.74 1.43
N GLU A 12 7.06 4.20 2.09
CA GLU A 12 5.81 4.56 1.43
C GLU A 12 5.93 5.98 0.88
N HIS A 13 5.72 6.12 -0.43
CA HIS A 13 5.59 7.42 -1.07
C HIS A 13 4.12 7.71 -1.32
N ASP A 14 3.59 8.65 -0.56
CA ASP A 14 2.20 9.10 -0.61
C ASP A 14 1.99 10.26 -1.61
N TRP A 15 0.73 10.62 -1.85
CA TRP A 15 0.31 11.77 -2.65
C TRP A 15 0.81 11.76 -4.10
N LEU A 16 0.97 10.60 -4.74
CA LEU A 16 1.53 10.54 -6.11
C LEU A 16 0.71 11.37 -7.10
N VAL A 17 -0.62 11.26 -7.07
CA VAL A 17 -1.51 12.01 -7.96
C VAL A 17 -1.42 13.52 -7.70
N GLU A 18 -1.33 13.95 -6.45
CA GLU A 18 -1.19 15.36 -6.11
C GLU A 18 0.20 15.90 -6.38
N VAL A 19 1.25 15.10 -6.23
CA VAL A 19 2.61 15.48 -6.65
C VAL A 19 2.62 15.70 -8.16
N PHE A 20 2.02 14.80 -8.94
CA PHE A 20 1.93 14.96 -10.39
C PHE A 20 1.17 16.23 -10.79
N PHE A 21 0.00 16.49 -10.19
CA PHE A 21 -0.81 17.67 -10.55
C PHE A 21 -0.27 18.97 -9.94
N GLY A 22 0.27 18.94 -8.73
CA GLY A 22 0.74 20.09 -7.97
C GLY A 22 2.14 20.55 -8.37
N VAL A 23 3.06 19.63 -8.69
CA VAL A 23 4.43 19.97 -9.08
C VAL A 23 4.51 20.19 -10.59
N ARG A 24 4.25 21.43 -11.02
CA ARG A 24 4.25 21.83 -12.44
C ARG A 24 5.48 21.35 -13.21
N ALA A 25 6.65 21.35 -12.57
CA ALA A 25 7.91 20.89 -13.15
C ALA A 25 7.85 19.44 -13.69
N LEU A 26 7.10 18.53 -13.03
CA LEU A 26 6.97 17.14 -13.49
C LEU A 26 6.18 17.01 -14.80
N ARG A 27 5.36 18.01 -15.13
CA ARG A 27 4.49 18.05 -16.32
C ARG A 27 4.98 19.02 -17.40
N GLN A 28 6.11 19.69 -17.18
CA GLN A 28 6.65 20.65 -18.15
C GLN A 28 7.15 19.97 -19.43
N GLU A 29 7.65 18.74 -19.33
CA GLU A 29 8.19 17.99 -20.47
C GLU A 29 7.92 16.48 -20.30
N PRO A 30 7.68 15.73 -21.39
CA PRO A 30 7.57 14.28 -21.34
C PRO A 30 8.79 13.64 -20.66
N GLY A 31 8.55 12.64 -19.81
CA GLY A 31 9.61 11.88 -19.14
C GLY A 31 10.08 12.47 -17.81
N ARG A 32 9.71 13.70 -17.43
CA ARG A 32 10.13 14.27 -16.13
C ARG A 32 9.54 13.55 -14.93
N ALA A 33 8.26 13.18 -14.97
CA ALA A 33 7.64 12.34 -13.94
C ALA A 33 8.29 10.95 -13.84
N ARG A 34 8.60 10.34 -15.00
CA ARG A 34 9.35 9.08 -15.08
C ARG A 34 10.75 9.19 -14.46
N ALA A 35 11.53 10.19 -14.87
CA ALA A 35 12.89 10.41 -14.36
C ALA A 35 12.90 10.66 -12.84
N TRP A 36 11.85 11.32 -12.33
CA TRP A 36 11.65 11.50 -10.90
C TRP A 36 11.42 10.16 -10.18
N GLN A 37 10.48 9.32 -10.65
CA GLN A 37 10.23 7.99 -10.08
C GLN A 37 11.45 7.06 -10.18
N GLU A 38 12.15 7.04 -11.32
CA GLU A 38 13.40 6.28 -11.52
C GLU A 38 14.53 6.78 -10.61
N GLY A 39 14.53 8.07 -10.27
CA GLY A 39 15.43 8.65 -9.28
C GLY A 39 15.18 8.12 -7.88
N ILE A 40 13.90 8.04 -7.47
CA ILE A 40 13.50 7.45 -6.19
C ILE A 40 13.86 5.96 -6.16
N ASP A 41 13.55 5.21 -7.21
CA ASP A 41 13.87 3.79 -7.33
C ASP A 41 15.37 3.51 -7.20
N ARG A 42 16.20 4.29 -7.92
CA ARG A 42 17.66 4.19 -7.81
C ARG A 42 18.16 4.46 -6.39
N ALA A 43 17.67 5.52 -5.76
CA ALA A 43 18.06 5.88 -4.40
C ALA A 43 17.66 4.81 -3.37
N ALA A 44 16.51 4.17 -3.56
CA ALA A 44 16.05 3.06 -2.73
C ALA A 44 16.91 1.80 -2.94
N ARG A 45 17.27 1.51 -4.20
CA ARG A 45 18.13 0.36 -4.55
C ARG A 45 19.51 0.46 -3.94
N GLU A 46 20.12 1.63 -4.00
CA GLU A 46 21.42 1.93 -3.36
C GLU A 46 21.40 1.73 -1.84
N ARG A 47 20.21 1.77 -1.23
CA ARG A 47 20.01 1.63 0.22
C ARG A 47 19.42 0.28 0.62
N GLY A 48 19.11 -0.58 -0.34
CA GLY A 48 18.48 -1.88 -0.07
C GLY A 48 17.09 -1.78 0.55
N ILE A 49 16.34 -0.70 0.28
CA ILE A 49 14.98 -0.51 0.81
C ILE A 49 13.94 -0.71 -0.29
N THR A 50 12.79 -1.27 0.07
CA THR A 50 11.64 -1.39 -0.85
C THR A 50 10.76 -0.15 -0.79
N LEU A 51 9.84 -0.05 -1.74
CA LEU A 51 8.99 1.09 -1.96
C LEU A 51 7.51 0.68 -2.06
N GLN A 52 6.64 1.50 -1.48
CA GLN A 52 5.18 1.38 -1.58
C GLN A 52 4.59 2.64 -2.20
N TRP A 53 3.89 2.52 -3.33
CA TRP A 53 3.21 3.67 -3.95
C TRP A 53 1.84 3.89 -3.33
N CYS A 54 1.50 5.12 -3.04
CA CYS A 54 0.18 5.50 -2.53
C CYS A 54 -0.42 6.66 -3.34
N MET A 55 -1.75 6.64 -3.49
CA MET A 55 -2.51 7.57 -4.33
C MET A 55 -2.00 7.62 -5.78
N GLY A 56 -1.60 6.46 -6.33
CA GLY A 56 -1.07 6.35 -7.69
C GLY A 56 -2.16 6.49 -8.77
N THR A 57 -1.81 7.14 -9.87
CA THR A 57 -2.61 7.14 -11.10
C THR A 57 -2.36 5.88 -11.94
N PRO A 58 -3.18 5.58 -12.96
CA PRO A 58 -2.86 4.51 -13.90
C PRO A 58 -1.49 4.66 -14.60
N ALA A 59 -1.00 5.91 -14.76
CA ALA A 59 0.33 6.15 -15.31
C ALA A 59 1.44 5.76 -14.32
N ASP A 60 1.24 5.96 -13.02
CA ASP A 60 2.19 5.54 -11.98
C ASP A 60 2.25 4.01 -11.90
N PHE A 61 1.09 3.34 -12.01
CA PHE A 61 1.02 1.88 -12.13
C PHE A 61 1.77 1.41 -13.38
N ALA A 62 1.53 2.00 -14.54
CA ALA A 62 2.25 1.62 -15.76
C ALA A 62 3.76 1.87 -15.65
N GLN A 63 4.19 2.91 -14.93
CA GLN A 63 5.60 3.24 -14.76
C GLN A 63 6.36 2.20 -13.91
N THR A 64 5.69 1.48 -13.02
CA THR A 64 6.33 0.48 -12.14
C THR A 64 6.99 -0.66 -12.91
N VAL A 65 6.61 -0.92 -14.17
CA VAL A 65 7.26 -1.93 -15.02
C VAL A 65 8.76 -1.68 -15.25
N THR A 66 9.24 -0.48 -14.94
CA THR A 66 10.65 -0.09 -15.01
C THR A 66 11.31 0.11 -13.64
N LEU A 67 10.54 -0.03 -12.55
CA LEU A 67 10.99 0.26 -11.19
C LEU A 67 11.20 -1.07 -10.44
N SER A 68 12.40 -1.27 -9.93
CA SER A 68 12.83 -2.53 -9.31
C SER A 68 12.51 -2.63 -7.81
N GLN A 69 12.36 -1.49 -7.14
CA GLN A 69 12.17 -1.42 -5.69
C GLN A 69 10.71 -1.21 -5.30
N VAL A 70 9.81 -0.91 -6.25
CA VAL A 70 8.37 -0.77 -5.98
C VAL A 70 7.75 -2.16 -5.86
N THR A 71 7.50 -2.57 -4.63
CA THR A 71 7.00 -3.92 -4.32
C THR A 71 5.51 -3.95 -4.00
N SER A 72 4.96 -2.83 -3.51
CA SER A 72 3.55 -2.72 -3.17
C SER A 72 2.92 -1.41 -3.61
N VAL A 73 1.59 -1.41 -3.77
CA VAL A 73 0.82 -0.22 -4.14
C VAL A 73 -0.49 -0.18 -3.37
N ARG A 74 -0.92 1.00 -2.92
CA ARG A 74 -2.27 1.19 -2.37
C ARG A 74 -3.28 1.11 -3.52
N THR A 75 -4.28 0.25 -3.36
CA THR A 75 -5.27 -0.07 -4.42
C THR A 75 -6.69 0.39 -4.09
N CYS A 76 -6.87 1.13 -2.99
CA CYS A 76 -8.10 1.84 -2.68
C CYS A 76 -7.79 3.16 -1.97
N GLY A 77 -8.82 3.95 -1.66
CA GLY A 77 -8.68 5.14 -0.83
C GLY A 77 -8.45 4.84 0.65
N ASP A 78 -8.27 5.89 1.43
CA ASP A 78 -7.96 5.81 2.85
C ASP A 78 -9.12 5.24 3.69
N HIS A 79 -8.77 4.35 4.61
CA HIS A 79 -9.68 3.77 5.56
C HIS A 79 -10.29 4.86 6.46
N GLY A 80 -11.62 4.92 6.52
CA GLY A 80 -12.36 5.77 7.44
C GLY A 80 -12.35 7.26 7.09
N TYR A 81 -12.03 7.63 5.84
CA TYR A 81 -12.00 9.02 5.39
C TYR A 81 -13.23 9.44 4.57
N ILE A 82 -13.21 9.25 3.24
CA ILE A 82 -14.25 9.75 2.33
C ILE A 82 -15.27 8.67 1.93
N ALA A 83 -14.83 7.43 1.81
CA ALA A 83 -15.65 6.34 1.27
C ALA A 83 -16.07 5.34 2.36
N THR A 84 -17.24 4.73 2.17
CA THR A 84 -17.70 3.64 3.04
C THR A 84 -16.82 2.40 2.89
N PRO A 85 -16.77 1.50 3.90
CA PRO A 85 -16.00 0.26 3.81
C PRO A 85 -16.34 -0.55 2.55
N GLY A 86 -17.63 -0.76 2.25
CA GLY A 86 -18.05 -1.50 1.06
C GLY A 86 -17.58 -0.89 -0.27
N GLN A 87 -17.55 0.44 -0.37
CA GLN A 87 -16.99 1.13 -1.56
C GLN A 87 -15.47 0.92 -1.66
N LEU A 88 -14.76 1.02 -0.54
CA LEU A 88 -13.32 0.76 -0.49
C LEU A 88 -12.99 -0.69 -0.85
N TRP A 89 -13.79 -1.66 -0.40
CA TRP A 89 -13.58 -3.08 -0.74
C TRP A 89 -13.80 -3.35 -2.23
N ALA A 90 -14.84 -2.76 -2.83
CA ALA A 90 -15.08 -2.87 -4.26
C ALA A 90 -13.92 -2.24 -5.06
N TRP A 91 -13.46 -1.06 -4.66
CA TRP A 91 -12.32 -0.38 -5.29
C TRP A 91 -11.02 -1.18 -5.13
N PHE A 92 -10.75 -1.70 -3.93
CA PHE A 92 -9.62 -2.56 -3.63
C PHE A 92 -9.59 -3.77 -4.55
N CYS A 93 -10.65 -4.59 -4.55
CA CYS A 93 -10.72 -5.79 -5.37
C CYS A 93 -10.62 -5.49 -6.87
N THR A 94 -11.22 -4.40 -7.37
CA THR A 94 -11.14 -4.07 -8.80
C THR A 94 -9.75 -3.59 -9.22
N THR A 95 -9.06 -2.82 -8.37
CA THR A 95 -7.72 -2.32 -8.68
C THR A 95 -6.64 -3.38 -8.46
N ASN A 96 -6.87 -4.37 -7.59
CA ASN A 96 -5.94 -5.48 -7.37
C ASN A 96 -5.66 -6.28 -8.64
N ALA A 97 -6.66 -6.45 -9.51
CA ALA A 97 -6.48 -7.09 -10.82
C ALA A 97 -5.41 -6.39 -11.66
N LEU A 98 -5.34 -5.05 -11.61
CA LEU A 98 -4.30 -4.27 -12.29
C LEU A 98 -2.94 -4.45 -11.59
N ALA A 99 -2.87 -4.25 -10.27
CA ALA A 99 -1.64 -4.41 -9.50
C ALA A 99 -1.00 -5.79 -9.71
N ARG A 100 -1.82 -6.85 -9.68
CA ARG A 100 -1.42 -8.23 -9.92
C ARG A 100 -0.81 -8.44 -11.30
N SER A 101 -1.40 -7.85 -12.35
CA SER A 101 -0.87 -7.97 -13.72
C SER A 101 0.51 -7.33 -13.89
N LEU A 102 0.88 -6.43 -12.97
CA LEU A 102 2.17 -5.75 -12.90
C LEU A 102 3.14 -6.42 -11.90
N GLY A 103 2.74 -7.52 -11.25
CA GLY A 103 3.55 -8.20 -10.23
C GLY A 103 3.69 -7.43 -8.91
N LEU A 104 2.82 -6.45 -8.66
CA LEU A 104 2.82 -5.63 -7.46
C LEU A 104 1.94 -6.27 -6.38
N MET A 105 2.32 -6.08 -5.12
CA MET A 105 1.51 -6.51 -3.97
C MET A 105 0.51 -5.41 -3.57
N PRO A 106 -0.81 -5.66 -3.64
CA PRO A 106 -1.80 -4.68 -3.21
C PRO A 106 -1.77 -4.35 -1.71
N PHE A 107 -2.10 -3.11 -1.38
CA PHE A 107 -2.31 -2.62 -0.02
C PHE A 107 -3.71 -1.98 0.12
N LYS A 108 -4.51 -2.47 1.07
CA LYS A 108 -5.90 -2.04 1.33
C LYS A 108 -6.01 -0.75 2.17
N ASP A 109 -4.87 -0.18 2.55
CA ASP A 109 -4.75 0.65 3.74
C ASP A 109 -4.90 -0.15 5.06
N VAL A 110 -4.70 0.53 6.18
CA VAL A 110 -4.89 -0.03 7.51
C VAL A 110 -6.32 -0.57 7.71
N PHE A 111 -6.45 -1.54 8.63
CA PHE A 111 -7.74 -1.91 9.19
C PHE A 111 -7.77 -1.60 10.69
N ARG A 112 -8.98 -1.50 11.22
CA ARG A 112 -9.24 -1.34 12.65
C ARG A 112 -9.97 -2.57 13.16
N ALA A 113 -9.59 -3.01 14.35
CA ALA A 113 -10.10 -4.15 15.08
C ALA A 113 -10.75 -3.77 16.41
N ASP A 114 -10.60 -2.52 16.87
CA ASP A 114 -11.34 -2.00 18.02
C ASP A 114 -12.86 -2.09 17.74
N PRO A 115 -13.63 -2.91 18.49
CA PRO A 115 -15.05 -3.12 18.22
C PRO A 115 -15.88 -1.83 18.32
N GLU A 116 -15.46 -0.86 19.14
CA GLU A 116 -16.16 0.42 19.28
C GLU A 116 -15.99 1.31 18.04
N VAL A 117 -14.92 1.10 17.26
CA VAL A 117 -14.60 1.89 16.07
C VAL A 117 -14.94 1.14 14.79
N ALA A 118 -14.57 -0.13 14.71
CA ALA A 118 -14.74 -0.97 13.52
C ALA A 118 -16.16 -1.54 13.40
N GLY A 119 -16.87 -1.72 14.53
CA GLY A 119 -18.12 -2.48 14.57
C GLY A 119 -17.93 -3.84 13.91
N ASP A 120 -18.85 -4.21 13.02
CA ASP A 120 -18.83 -5.49 12.30
C ASP A 120 -17.80 -5.55 11.14
N ASN A 121 -17.07 -4.46 10.86
CA ASN A 121 -16.15 -4.40 9.71
C ASN A 121 -14.74 -4.92 10.01
N GLY A 122 -14.36 -5.06 11.29
CA GLY A 122 -12.97 -5.37 11.64
C GLY A 122 -12.51 -6.70 11.05
N GLU A 123 -13.30 -7.76 11.21
CA GLU A 123 -12.95 -9.08 10.67
C GLU A 123 -12.91 -9.12 9.14
N PRO A 124 -13.92 -8.62 8.40
CA PRO A 124 -13.85 -8.49 6.95
C PRO A 124 -12.62 -7.71 6.46
N GLU A 125 -12.27 -6.61 7.10
CA GLU A 125 -11.10 -5.82 6.71
C GLU A 125 -9.78 -6.55 6.97
N ALA A 126 -9.66 -7.22 8.12
CA ALA A 126 -8.49 -8.04 8.45
C ALA A 126 -8.31 -9.17 7.42
N LEU A 127 -9.41 -9.80 6.99
CA LEU A 127 -9.41 -10.84 5.96
C LEU A 127 -8.95 -10.29 4.60
N LEU A 128 -9.50 -9.15 4.16
CA LEU A 128 -9.10 -8.49 2.92
C LEU A 128 -7.61 -8.12 2.93
N SER A 129 -7.12 -7.56 4.04
CA SER A 129 -5.71 -7.20 4.19
C SER A 129 -4.80 -8.43 4.16
N ALA A 130 -5.13 -9.52 4.86
CA ALA A 130 -4.33 -10.74 4.84
C ALA A 130 -4.32 -11.43 3.47
N LEU A 131 -5.45 -11.39 2.75
CA LEU A 131 -5.55 -11.99 1.41
C LEU A 131 -4.95 -11.11 0.30
N SER A 132 -4.46 -9.91 0.63
CA SER A 132 -3.87 -8.99 -0.35
C SER A 132 -2.49 -9.40 -0.85
N THR A 133 -1.79 -10.33 -0.19
CA THR A 133 -0.34 -10.64 -0.37
C THR A 133 0.64 -9.52 0.00
N GLY A 134 0.16 -8.28 0.10
CA GLY A 134 0.94 -7.11 0.46
C GLY A 134 0.95 -6.82 1.96
N PRO A 135 1.21 -5.56 2.32
CA PRO A 135 1.25 -5.14 3.71
C PRO A 135 -0.09 -5.29 4.42
N VAL A 136 -0.03 -5.63 5.71
CA VAL A 136 -1.19 -5.71 6.61
C VAL A 136 -1.04 -4.59 7.63
N GLY A 137 -1.73 -3.47 7.41
CA GLY A 137 -1.65 -2.28 8.26
C GLY A 137 -2.61 -2.35 9.45
N LEU A 138 -2.10 -2.11 10.67
CA LEU A 138 -2.92 -1.99 11.88
C LEU A 138 -3.16 -0.51 12.19
N GLY A 139 -4.42 -0.09 12.23
CA GLY A 139 -4.81 1.32 12.28
C GLY A 139 -5.47 1.77 13.57
N ASP A 140 -5.60 0.89 14.57
CA ASP A 140 -6.14 1.26 15.87
C ASP A 140 -5.17 2.12 16.68
N ARG A 141 -5.73 2.88 17.62
CA ARG A 141 -4.93 3.54 18.65
C ARG A 141 -4.13 2.50 19.43
N VAL A 142 -2.91 2.86 19.83
CA VAL A 142 -2.10 2.06 20.76
C VAL A 142 -2.93 1.66 21.98
N GLY A 143 -2.98 0.35 22.26
CA GLY A 143 -3.74 -0.22 23.37
C GLY A 143 -5.23 -0.48 23.09
N ARG A 144 -5.72 -0.22 21.88
CA ARG A 144 -7.13 -0.45 21.48
C ARG A 144 -7.32 -1.56 20.45
N MET A 145 -6.26 -1.99 19.79
CA MET A 145 -6.27 -3.13 18.86
C MET A 145 -6.76 -4.40 19.56
N GLU A 146 -7.71 -5.11 18.97
CA GLU A 146 -8.08 -6.46 19.39
C GLU A 146 -6.99 -7.45 18.91
N PRO A 147 -6.11 -7.96 19.80
CA PRO A 147 -4.94 -8.72 19.37
C PRO A 147 -5.30 -10.06 18.75
N ALA A 148 -6.40 -10.68 19.20
CA ALA A 148 -6.87 -11.95 18.65
C ALA A 148 -7.19 -11.83 17.16
N LEU A 149 -7.73 -10.70 16.71
CA LEU A 149 -7.99 -10.47 15.29
C LEU A 149 -6.71 -10.17 14.51
N ALA A 150 -5.80 -9.37 15.08
CA ALA A 150 -4.49 -9.09 14.48
C ALA A 150 -3.71 -10.38 14.18
N LEU A 151 -3.63 -11.26 15.18
CA LEU A 151 -2.86 -12.50 15.13
C LEU A 151 -3.43 -13.52 14.13
N ARG A 152 -4.69 -13.39 13.72
CA ARG A 152 -5.26 -14.21 12.64
C ARG A 152 -4.70 -13.87 11.26
N THR A 153 -4.01 -12.74 11.10
CA THR A 153 -3.38 -12.33 9.83
C THR A 153 -1.97 -12.91 9.64
N CYS A 154 -1.42 -13.55 10.68
CA CYS A 154 -0.08 -14.15 10.66
C CYS A 154 -0.10 -15.58 11.23
N ARG A 155 0.98 -16.31 10.97
CA ARG A 155 1.25 -17.58 11.63
C ARG A 155 1.70 -17.34 13.07
N ALA A 156 1.83 -18.43 13.84
CA ALA A 156 2.31 -18.39 15.23
C ALA A 156 3.73 -17.79 15.38
N ASP A 157 4.54 -17.79 14.31
CA ASP A 157 5.87 -17.18 14.29
C ASP A 157 5.89 -15.73 13.80
N GLY A 158 4.71 -15.11 13.64
CA GLY A 158 4.57 -13.71 13.22
C GLY A 158 4.71 -13.48 11.71
N VAL A 159 4.98 -14.53 10.92
CA VAL A 159 5.02 -14.39 9.46
C VAL A 159 3.61 -14.19 8.92
N LEU A 160 3.40 -13.11 8.16
CA LEU A 160 2.12 -12.80 7.53
C LEU A 160 1.63 -13.97 6.67
N ILE A 161 0.33 -14.26 6.77
CA ILE A 161 -0.33 -15.19 5.87
C ILE A 161 -0.39 -14.51 4.50
N LYS A 162 0.16 -15.16 3.48
CA LYS A 162 0.16 -14.68 2.11
C LYS A 162 -0.35 -15.77 1.17
N PRO A 163 -1.50 -15.59 0.50
CA PRO A 163 -1.92 -16.51 -0.54
C PRO A 163 -0.96 -16.43 -1.75
N HIS A 164 -1.01 -17.43 -2.64
CA HIS A 164 -0.22 -17.42 -3.88
C HIS A 164 -0.61 -16.29 -4.84
N THR A 165 -1.87 -15.86 -4.77
CA THR A 165 -2.46 -14.81 -5.60
C THR A 165 -3.25 -13.87 -4.69
N PRO A 166 -3.14 -12.53 -4.87
CA PRO A 166 -3.95 -11.59 -4.12
C PRO A 166 -5.44 -11.79 -4.39
N ILE A 167 -6.26 -11.42 -3.40
CA ILE A 167 -7.72 -11.38 -3.57
C ILE A 167 -8.10 -10.40 -4.68
N ALA A 168 -8.84 -10.95 -5.65
CA ALA A 168 -9.23 -10.33 -6.92
C ALA A 168 -8.05 -10.00 -7.85
#